data_AF-A0A1J5T258-F1
#
_entry.id   AF-A0A1J5T258-F1
#
_cell.length_a   1.000
_cell.length_b   1.000
_cell.length_c   1.000
_cell.angle_alpha   90.00
_cell.angle_beta   90.00
_cell.angle_gamma   90.00
#
_symmetry.space_group_name_H-M   'P 1'
#
loop_
_entity.id
_entity.type
_entity.pdbx_description
1 polymer ?
#
loop_
_entity_poly.entity_id
_entity_poly.type
_entity_poly.pdbx_seq_one_letter_code
_entity_poly.pdbx_strand_id
1 'polypeptide(L)'
;MMAIAFIFMIASHAQTKAPEWKEQKQFYGLISSSFHPAEEGKFDPLKSKADSLTMAAKLWHASPIPSNFKPKETKENLEILVKKCVVLQQAVKENKPDAELKKLITDAHDTFHKIVGECKTED
;
A
#
# COMPACT_ATOMS: atom_id res chain seq x y z
N MET A 1 39.55 -45.42 -12.02
CA MET A 1 39.24 -44.01 -12.34
C MET A 1 38.08 -43.99 -13.31
N MET A 2 36.89 -43.57 -12.88
CA MET A 2 35.82 -43.07 -13.76
C MET A 2 34.95 -42.17 -12.88
N ALA A 3 35.13 -40.86 -13.03
CA ALA A 3 34.29 -39.85 -12.41
C ALA A 3 33.17 -39.51 -13.39
N ILE A 4 31.91 -39.75 -13.00
CA ILE A 4 30.73 -39.28 -13.74
C ILE A 4 30.23 -38.05 -13.01
N ALA A 5 30.47 -36.88 -13.60
CA ALA A 5 29.90 -35.62 -13.17
C ALA A 5 28.48 -35.49 -13.73
N PHE A 6 27.47 -35.48 -12.85
CA PHE A 6 26.12 -35.06 -13.20
C PHE A 6 26.06 -33.53 -13.16
N ILE A 7 25.96 -32.91 -14.34
CA ILE A 7 25.55 -31.51 -14.47
C ILE A 7 24.07 -31.55 -14.87
N PHE A 8 23.18 -31.18 -13.94
CA PHE A 8 21.82 -30.78 -14.28
C PHE A 8 21.64 -29.33 -13.91
N MET A 9 21.34 -28.54 -14.95
CA MET A 9 21.18 -27.10 -14.93
C MET A 9 20.12 -26.67 -13.91
N ILE A 10 20.50 -25.73 -13.05
CA ILE A 10 19.54 -24.96 -12.26
C ILE A 10 18.92 -23.94 -13.24
N ALA A 11 17.71 -24.20 -13.71
CA ALA A 11 16.93 -23.19 -14.41
C ALA A 11 16.56 -22.10 -13.39
N SER A 12 17.39 -21.05 -13.31
CA SER A 12 17.04 -19.82 -12.62
C SER A 12 15.87 -19.19 -13.34
N HIS A 13 14.65 -19.48 -12.88
CA HIS A 13 13.47 -18.74 -13.26
C HIS A 13 13.61 -17.34 -12.68
N ALA A 14 14.21 -16.43 -13.43
CA ALA A 14 14.08 -15.01 -13.18
C ALA A 14 12.59 -14.68 -13.40
N GLN A 15 11.78 -14.82 -12.35
CA GLN A 15 10.47 -14.20 -12.33
C GLN A 15 10.73 -12.71 -12.52
N THR A 16 10.42 -12.19 -13.70
CA THR A 16 10.35 -10.76 -13.98
C THR A 16 9.29 -10.19 -13.04
N LYS A 17 9.69 -9.88 -11.81
CA LYS A 17 8.85 -9.12 -10.89
C LYS A 17 8.52 -7.84 -11.62
N ALA A 18 7.23 -7.57 -11.80
CA ALA A 18 6.78 -6.26 -12.25
C ALA A 18 7.50 -5.20 -11.41
N PRO A 19 7.94 -4.08 -12.01
CA PRO A 19 8.69 -3.06 -11.29
C PRO A 19 8.00 -2.74 -9.96
N GLU A 20 8.70 -2.93 -8.84
CA GLU A 20 8.12 -2.62 -7.53
C GLU A 20 7.86 -1.11 -7.47
N TRP A 21 6.59 -0.71 -7.36
CA TRP A 21 6.24 0.68 -7.13
C TRP A 21 6.60 1.03 -5.68
N LYS A 22 7.76 1.66 -5.49
CA LYS A 22 8.36 1.90 -4.17
C LYS A 22 7.41 2.62 -3.22
N GLU A 23 6.70 3.64 -3.70
CA GLU A 23 5.77 4.45 -2.92
C GLU A 23 4.54 3.63 -2.50
N GLN A 24 4.02 2.76 -3.37
CA GLN A 24 2.98 1.79 -3.02
C GLN A 24 3.43 0.89 -1.86
N LYS A 25 4.66 0.35 -1.93
CA LYS A 25 5.21 -0.54 -0.89
C LYS A 25 5.43 0.19 0.43
N GLN A 26 5.90 1.42 0.38
CA GLN A 26 6.04 2.28 1.56
C GLN A 26 4.68 2.56 2.21
N PHE A 27 3.67 2.91 1.41
CA PHE A 27 2.32 3.12 1.91
C PHE A 27 1.74 1.85 2.52
N TYR A 28 1.90 0.70 1.84
CA TYR A 28 1.46 -0.61 2.32
C TYR A 28 2.02 -0.94 3.72
N GLY A 29 3.32 -0.75 3.95
CA GLY A 29 3.92 -1.02 5.25
C GLY A 29 3.32 -0.15 6.38
N LEU A 30 3.04 1.12 6.09
CA LEU A 30 2.41 2.02 7.05
C LEU A 30 0.96 1.65 7.32
N ILE A 31 0.17 1.39 6.27
CA ILE A 31 -1.26 1.10 6.45
C ILE A 31 -1.48 -0.27 7.08
N SER A 32 -0.71 -1.28 6.70
CA SER A 32 -0.78 -2.62 7.32
C SER A 32 -0.42 -2.57 8.81
N SER A 33 0.66 -1.86 9.18
CA SER A 33 1.07 -1.70 10.58
C SER A 33 0.23 -0.72 11.41
N SER A 34 -0.79 -0.10 10.81
CA SER A 34 -1.74 0.79 11.48
C SER A 34 -3.15 0.19 11.53
N PHE A 35 -3.59 -0.43 10.44
CA PHE A 35 -4.91 -1.02 10.29
C PHE A 35 -5.07 -2.30 11.11
N HIS A 36 -4.20 -3.31 10.96
CA HIS A 36 -4.37 -4.59 11.66
C HIS A 36 -4.36 -4.46 13.19
N PRO A 37 -3.48 -3.65 13.81
CA PRO A 37 -3.60 -3.38 15.24
C PRO A 37 -4.93 -2.70 15.62
N ALA A 38 -5.45 -1.79 14.79
CA ALA A 38 -6.73 -1.14 15.02
C ALA A 38 -7.94 -2.09 14.90
N GLU A 39 -7.82 -3.18 14.12
CA GLU A 39 -8.82 -4.26 14.10
C GLU A 39 -8.99 -4.88 15.48
N GLU A 40 -7.89 -5.04 16.21
CA GLU A 40 -7.80 -5.57 17.57
C GLU A 40 -7.99 -4.50 18.67
N GLY A 41 -8.33 -3.26 18.31
CA GLY A 41 -8.53 -2.18 19.27
C GLY A 41 -7.24 -1.50 19.77
N LYS A 42 -6.09 -1.78 19.15
CA LYS A 42 -4.79 -1.16 19.48
C LYS A 42 -4.56 0.04 18.58
N PHE A 43 -4.98 1.23 19.01
CA PHE A 43 -4.95 2.46 18.19
C PHE A 43 -3.65 3.27 18.28
N ASP A 44 -2.75 2.97 19.21
CA ASP A 44 -1.48 3.71 19.34
C ASP A 44 -0.62 3.69 18.06
N PRO A 45 -0.51 2.55 17.33
CA PRO A 45 0.19 2.53 16.05
C PRO A 45 -0.44 3.44 15.00
N LEU A 46 -1.78 3.49 14.93
CA LEU A 46 -2.50 4.37 14.02
C LEU A 46 -2.28 5.84 14.36
N LYS A 47 -2.47 6.20 15.64
CA LYS A 47 -2.33 7.58 16.13
C LYS A 47 -0.91 8.11 15.90
N SER A 48 0.11 7.30 16.16
CA SER A 48 1.52 7.67 15.95
C SER A 48 1.94 7.77 14.47
N LYS A 49 1.24 7.09 13.55
CA LYS A 49 1.62 7.01 12.13
C LYS A 49 0.72 7.82 11.19
N ALA A 50 -0.34 8.44 11.68
CA ALA A 50 -1.31 9.14 10.82
C ALA A 50 -0.68 10.22 9.92
N ASP A 51 0.30 10.97 10.44
CA ASP A 51 1.07 11.94 9.64
C ASP A 51 1.89 11.24 8.54
N SER A 52 2.56 10.13 8.88
CA SER A 52 3.36 9.33 7.94
C SER A 52 2.50 8.70 6.85
N LEU A 53 1.31 8.21 7.19
CA LEU A 53 0.33 7.69 6.23
C LEU A 53 -0.08 8.77 5.21
N THR A 54 -0.42 9.97 5.67
CA THR A 54 -0.78 11.08 4.78
C THR A 54 0.38 11.51 3.89
N MET A 55 1.60 11.59 4.44
CA MET A 55 2.79 11.91 3.64
C MET A 55 3.07 10.84 2.59
N ALA A 56 3.00 9.56 2.96
CA ALA A 56 3.20 8.46 2.03
C ALA A 56 2.14 8.42 0.92
N ALA A 57 0.86 8.67 1.24
CA ALA A 57 -0.20 8.76 0.24
C ALA A 57 0.06 9.91 -0.76
N LYS A 58 0.47 11.08 -0.27
CA LYS A 58 0.80 12.24 -1.13
C LYS A 58 2.00 11.96 -2.03
N LEU A 59 3.04 11.33 -1.49
CA LEU A 59 4.21 10.91 -2.28
C LEU A 59 3.83 9.89 -3.35
N TRP A 60 3.01 8.90 -2.99
CA TRP A 60 2.53 7.91 -3.95
C TRP A 60 1.67 8.53 -5.04
N HIS A 61 0.75 9.42 -4.69
CA HIS A 61 -0.05 10.18 -5.66
C HIS A 61 0.81 11.05 -6.60
N ALA A 62 1.95 11.56 -6.15
CA ALA A 62 2.87 12.37 -6.95
C ALA A 62 3.84 11.54 -7.81
N SER A 63 4.00 10.25 -7.50
CA SER A 63 4.94 9.38 -8.20
C SER A 63 4.45 8.98 -9.61
N PRO A 64 5.36 8.64 -10.54
CA PRO A 64 4.98 8.15 -11.85
C PRO A 64 4.18 6.84 -11.74
N ILE A 65 3.01 6.80 -12.38
CA ILE A 65 2.17 5.60 -12.43
C ILE A 65 2.84 4.58 -13.37
N PRO A 66 3.15 3.35 -12.91
CA PRO A 66 3.73 2.32 -13.75
C PRO A 66 2.80 1.95 -14.92
N SER A 67 3.36 1.57 -16.06
CA SER A 67 2.61 1.28 -17.28
C SER A 67 1.60 0.13 -17.16
N ASN A 68 1.76 -0.73 -16.15
CA ASN A 68 0.86 -1.83 -15.84
C ASN A 68 -0.33 -1.41 -14.96
N PHE A 69 -0.65 -0.13 -14.86
CA PHE A 69 -1.83 0.40 -14.18
C PHE A 69 -2.64 1.26 -15.16
N LYS A 70 -3.93 1.44 -14.89
CA LYS A 70 -4.79 2.33 -15.66
C LYS A 70 -4.57 3.78 -15.18
N PRO A 71 -3.89 4.65 -15.94
CA PRO A 71 -3.37 5.89 -15.38
C PRO A 71 -4.44 6.83 -14.81
N LYS A 72 -5.63 6.88 -15.44
CA LYS A 72 -6.71 7.77 -15.02
C LYS A 72 -7.35 7.27 -13.71
N GLU A 73 -7.81 6.03 -13.70
CA GLU A 73 -8.46 5.38 -12.57
C GLU A 73 -7.53 5.31 -11.35
N THR A 74 -6.27 4.93 -11.58
CA THR A 74 -5.26 4.90 -10.53
C THR A 74 -4.99 6.30 -9.97
N LYS A 75 -4.94 7.33 -10.82
CA LYS A 75 -4.77 8.71 -10.36
C LYS A 75 -5.96 9.19 -9.52
N GLU A 76 -7.17 8.92 -9.96
CA GLU A 76 -8.41 9.26 -9.24
C GLU A 76 -8.48 8.56 -7.87
N ASN A 77 -8.17 7.25 -7.81
CA ASN A 77 -8.17 6.51 -6.55
C ASN A 77 -7.03 6.92 -5.61
N LEU A 78 -5.85 7.29 -6.13
CA LEU A 78 -4.78 7.88 -5.32
C LEU A 78 -5.19 9.23 -4.72
N GLU A 79 -5.92 10.06 -5.47
CA GLU A 79 -6.45 11.32 -4.93
C GLU A 79 -7.47 11.08 -3.81
N ILE A 80 -8.37 10.08 -3.99
CA ILE A 80 -9.32 9.65 -2.95
C ILE A 80 -8.58 9.15 -1.71
N LEU A 81 -7.52 8.33 -1.90
CA LEU A 81 -6.70 7.81 -0.81
C LEU A 81 -6.05 8.96 -0.02
N VAL A 82 -5.47 9.95 -0.70
CA VAL A 82 -4.88 11.14 -0.06
C VAL A 82 -5.92 11.86 0.79
N LYS A 83 -7.13 12.10 0.26
CA LYS A 83 -8.22 12.76 0.99
C LYS A 83 -8.60 11.97 2.25
N LYS A 84 -8.74 10.65 2.14
CA LYS A 84 -9.04 9.77 3.29
C LYS A 84 -7.95 9.81 4.34
N CYS A 85 -6.68 9.78 3.95
CA CYS A 85 -5.57 9.90 4.90
C CYS A 85 -5.54 11.27 5.60
N VAL A 86 -5.83 12.37 4.88
CA VAL A 86 -5.94 13.71 5.48
C VAL A 86 -7.07 13.77 6.51
N VAL A 87 -8.24 13.21 6.20
CA VAL A 87 -9.38 13.15 7.14
C VAL A 87 -9.01 12.32 8.37
N LEU A 88 -8.39 11.15 8.18
CA LEU A 88 -7.89 10.31 9.28
C LEU A 88 -6.88 11.06 10.16
N GLN A 89 -5.90 11.74 9.55
CA GLN A 89 -4.92 12.54 10.28
C GLN A 89 -5.59 13.63 11.12
N GLN A 90 -6.57 14.32 10.55
CA GLN A 90 -7.33 15.34 11.28
C GLN A 90 -8.12 14.73 12.43
N ALA A 91 -8.78 13.58 12.21
CA ALA A 91 -9.50 12.87 13.26
C ALA A 91 -8.60 12.45 14.44
N VAL A 92 -7.36 12.02 14.15
CA VAL A 92 -6.36 11.73 15.19
C VAL A 92 -6.00 13.00 15.98
N LYS A 93 -5.75 14.13 15.30
CA LYS A 93 -5.42 15.41 15.95
C LYS A 93 -6.57 15.95 16.81
N GLU A 94 -7.80 15.69 16.39
CA GLU A 94 -9.02 16.07 17.12
C GLU A 94 -9.37 15.08 18.25
N ASN A 95 -8.56 14.04 18.47
CA ASN A 95 -8.83 12.97 19.45
C ASN A 95 -10.22 12.34 19.27
N LYS A 96 -10.62 12.09 18.01
CA LYS A 96 -11.88 11.39 17.72
C LYS A 96 -11.91 10.01 18.39
N PRO A 97 -13.12 9.50 18.73
CA PRO A 97 -13.25 8.17 19.30
C PRO A 97 -12.65 7.08 18.42
N ASP A 98 -12.12 6.04 19.06
CA ASP A 98 -11.47 4.90 18.38
C ASP A 98 -12.38 4.21 17.35
N ALA A 99 -13.70 4.19 17.57
CA ALA A 99 -14.67 3.68 16.60
C ALA A 99 -14.68 4.49 15.28
N GLU A 100 -14.55 5.81 15.37
CA GLU A 100 -14.45 6.69 14.21
C GLU A 100 -13.09 6.51 13.51
N LEU A 101 -12.01 6.43 14.28
CA LEU A 101 -10.68 6.15 13.74
C LEU A 101 -10.63 4.81 13.00
N LYS A 102 -11.26 3.77 13.56
CA LYS A 102 -11.36 2.44 12.93
C LYS A 102 -12.06 2.52 11.58
N LYS A 103 -13.21 3.20 11.52
CA LYS A 103 -13.93 3.40 10.25
C LYS A 103 -13.05 4.11 9.21
N LEU A 104 -12.36 5.18 9.60
CA LEU A 104 -11.53 5.97 8.70
C LEU A 104 -10.30 5.20 8.18
N ILE A 105 -9.64 4.40 9.03
CA ILE A 105 -8.50 3.58 8.59
C ILE A 105 -8.95 2.39 7.72
N THR A 106 -10.11 1.77 8.00
CA THR A 106 -10.71 0.75 7.13
C THR A 106 -10.98 1.34 5.74
N ASP A 107 -11.62 2.51 5.69
CA ASP A 107 -11.93 3.21 4.46
C ASP A 107 -10.69 3.51 3.60
N ALA A 108 -9.58 3.91 4.24
CA ALA A 108 -8.30 4.15 3.57
C ALA A 108 -7.67 2.83 3.08
N HIS A 109 -7.73 1.78 3.90
CA HIS A 109 -7.24 0.44 3.56
C HIS A 109 -7.99 -0.17 2.37
N ASP A 110 -9.31 -0.04 2.32
CA ASP A 110 -10.11 -0.53 1.20
C ASP A 110 -9.83 0.26 -0.09
N THR A 111 -9.54 1.55 0.03
CA THR A 111 -9.13 2.37 -1.12
C THR A 111 -7.75 1.95 -1.64
N PHE A 112 -6.82 1.60 -0.74
CA PHE A 112 -5.55 0.99 -1.13
C PHE A 112 -5.78 -0.30 -1.91
N HIS A 113 -6.66 -1.20 -1.44
CA HIS A 113 -6.98 -2.45 -2.15
C HIS A 113 -7.59 -2.22 -3.53
N LYS A 114 -8.38 -1.16 -3.71
CA LYS A 114 -8.87 -0.76 -5.04
C LYS A 114 -7.72 -0.43 -5.98
N ILE A 115 -6.77 0.41 -5.55
CA ILE A 115 -5.63 0.83 -6.38
C ILE A 115 -4.75 -0.36 -6.75
N VAL A 116 -4.40 -1.23 -5.78
CA VAL A 116 -3.47 -2.34 -6.04
C VAL A 116 -4.15 -3.56 -6.68
N GLY A 117 -5.48 -3.65 -6.56
CA GLY A 117 -6.34 -4.64 -7.20
C GLY A 117 -6.88 -4.21 -8.56
N GLU A 118 -6.71 -2.95 -8.96
CA GLU A 118 -6.86 -2.51 -10.35
C GLU A 118 -5.83 -3.26 -11.20
N CYS A 119 -6.26 -4.41 -11.73
CA CYS A 119 -5.37 -5.28 -12.48
C CYS A 119 -4.83 -4.60 -13.74
N LYS A 120 -3.67 -5.13 -14.12
CA LYS A 120 -2.76 -4.69 -15.18
C LYS A 120 -3.45 -4.77 -16.53
N THR A 121 -3.15 -3.82 -17.41
CA THR A 121 -3.48 -3.95 -18.83
C THR A 121 -2.77 -5.21 -19.35
N GLU A 122 -3.50 -6.32 -19.41
CA GLU A 122 -3.23 -7.39 -20.37
C GLU A 122 -3.58 -6.83 -21.76
N ASP A 123 -2.74 -7.17 -22.74
CA ASP A 123 -2.55 -6.55 -24.05
C ASP A 123 -3.83 -6.19 -24.85
#